data_AF-A0A381L2F5-F1
#
_entry.id   AF-A0A381L2F5-F1
#
_cell.length_a   1.000
_cell.length_b   1.000
_cell.length_c   1.000
_cell.angle_alpha   90.00
_cell.angle_beta   90.00
_cell.angle_gamma   90.00
#
_symmetry.space_group_name_H-M   'P 1'
#
loop_
_entity.id
_entity.type
_entity.pdbx_description
1 polymer ?
#
loop_
_entity_poly.entity_id
_entity_poly.type
_entity_poly.pdbx_seq_one_letter_code
_entity_poly.pdbx_strand_id
1 'polypeptide(L)'
;MPSRRISWPVLKSLHKVHRGHLAVKRTLTSLTLSSPTNSYPTSHSPLKNIQDTPWFIDNAFLRSDTSQFIEVHDPATNNLVTRVPQNTNAELQAAVESARRAFPAWRATSVMARQQIIFKFTQGVRENWHRLAASITLEQGKTFAGL
;
A
#
# COMPACT_ATOMS: atom_id res chain seq x y z
N MET A 1 35.94 -7.23 -24.02
CA MET A 1 34.55 -7.62 -23.67
C MET A 1 33.68 -6.37 -23.67
N PRO A 2 32.93 -6.04 -24.74
CA PRO A 2 32.14 -4.82 -24.78
C PRO A 2 30.76 -5.00 -24.13
N SER A 3 30.40 -4.02 -23.29
CA SER A 3 29.14 -3.90 -22.57
C SER A 3 27.94 -3.70 -23.51
N ARG A 4 26.94 -4.57 -23.42
CA ARG A 4 25.68 -4.46 -24.18
C ARG A 4 24.78 -3.40 -23.56
N ARG A 5 24.69 -2.26 -24.25
CA ARG A 5 23.72 -1.19 -23.98
C ARG A 5 22.36 -1.64 -24.53
N ILE A 6 21.39 -1.92 -23.66
CA ILE A 6 20.03 -2.29 -24.07
C ILE A 6 19.32 -1.05 -24.60
N SER A 7 19.09 -1.03 -25.91
CA SER A 7 18.36 -0.01 -26.65
C SER A 7 16.87 -0.40 -26.70
N TRP A 8 16.00 0.44 -26.13
CA TRP A 8 14.55 0.31 -26.31
C TRP A 8 14.13 1.17 -27.51
N PRO A 9 13.49 0.60 -28.55
CA PRO A 9 13.05 1.38 -29.69
C PRO A 9 11.90 2.30 -29.30
N VAL A 10 12.04 3.56 -29.74
CA VAL A 10 11.05 4.61 -29.62
C VAL A 10 9.82 4.23 -30.44
N LEU A 11 8.71 3.87 -29.79
CA LEU A 11 7.39 3.83 -30.43
C LEU A 11 6.76 5.23 -30.37
N LYS A 12 6.88 5.97 -31.48
CA LYS A 12 6.11 7.19 -31.76
C LYS A 12 4.75 6.82 -32.36
N SER A 13 3.70 7.52 -31.89
CA SER A 13 2.36 7.67 -32.49
C SER A 13 1.46 6.43 -32.49
N LEU A 14 0.13 6.49 -32.31
CA LEU A 14 -0.87 7.55 -32.14
C LEU A 14 -2.16 6.80 -31.73
N HIS A 15 -2.89 7.23 -30.71
CA HIS A 15 -4.36 7.27 -30.75
C HIS A 15 -4.83 8.28 -29.70
N LYS A 16 -5.46 9.33 -30.20
CA LYS A 16 -6.07 10.43 -29.44
C LYS A 16 -7.33 9.88 -28.74
N VAL A 17 -7.19 9.38 -27.52
CA VAL A 17 -8.33 9.02 -26.69
C VAL A 17 -8.89 10.30 -26.06
N HIS A 18 -10.17 10.55 -26.29
CA HIS A 18 -10.89 11.71 -25.79
C HIS A 18 -10.78 11.81 -24.26
N ARG A 19 -10.35 12.98 -23.77
CA ARG A 19 -10.45 13.41 -22.37
C ARG A 19 -11.92 13.53 -21.99
N GLY A 20 -12.51 12.45 -21.49
CA GLY A 20 -13.70 12.52 -20.65
C GLY A 20 -13.28 12.87 -19.23
N HIS A 21 -13.34 14.16 -18.87
CA HIS A 21 -13.23 14.58 -17.48
C HIS A 21 -14.53 14.21 -16.73
N LEU A 22 -14.65 12.95 -16.33
CA LEU A 22 -15.58 12.59 -15.26
C LEU A 22 -14.83 12.76 -13.93
N ALA A 23 -14.74 14.01 -13.48
CA ALA A 23 -14.45 14.32 -12.09
C ALA A 23 -15.67 13.88 -11.27
N VAL A 24 -15.77 12.59 -10.98
CA VAL A 24 -16.62 12.11 -9.89
C VAL A 24 -16.07 12.77 -8.64
N LYS A 25 -16.78 13.77 -8.12
CA LYS A 25 -16.55 14.32 -6.78
C LYS A 25 -16.86 13.20 -5.78
N ARG A 26 -15.92 12.27 -5.62
CA ARG A 26 -15.98 11.26 -4.57
C ARG A 26 -15.83 11.99 -3.25
N THR A 27 -16.84 11.93 -2.40
CA THR A 27 -16.73 12.28 -0.98
C THR A 27 -15.83 11.23 -0.35
N LEU A 28 -14.52 11.44 -0.44
CA LEU A 28 -13.52 10.54 0.12
C LEU A 28 -13.63 10.60 1.64
N THR A 29 -14.38 9.68 2.24
CA THR A 29 -14.38 9.50 3.69
C THR A 29 -13.04 8.86 4.03
N SER A 30 -12.07 9.69 4.40
CA SER A 30 -10.77 9.23 4.91
C SER A 30 -11.02 8.32 6.11
N LEU A 31 -10.55 7.09 6.02
CA LEU A 31 -10.59 6.15 7.12
C LEU A 31 -9.44 6.44 8.07
N THR A 32 -9.72 6.47 9.36
CA THR A 32 -8.69 6.40 10.39
C THR A 32 -8.38 4.93 10.65
N LEU A 33 -7.13 4.51 10.42
CA LEU A 33 -6.69 3.19 10.88
C LEU A 33 -6.77 3.18 12.40
N SER A 34 -7.58 2.28 12.95
CA SER A 34 -7.82 2.20 14.40
C SER A 34 -6.68 1.51 15.16
N SER A 35 -5.49 1.33 14.55
CA SER A 35 -4.34 0.67 15.20
C SER A 35 -3.61 1.64 16.12
N PRO A 36 -3.69 1.50 17.45
CA PRO A 36 -2.83 2.27 18.34
C PRO A 36 -1.40 1.75 18.17
N THR A 37 -0.41 2.65 18.17
CA THR A 37 1.01 2.24 18.17
C THR A 37 1.36 1.35 19.37
N ASN A 38 0.56 1.41 20.44
CA ASN A 38 0.84 0.75 21.72
C ASN A 38 0.04 -0.54 21.98
N SER A 39 -0.80 -1.00 21.06
CA SER A 39 -1.56 -2.25 21.25
C SER A 39 -1.78 -2.98 19.93
N TYR A 40 -1.24 -4.19 19.82
CA TYR A 40 -1.34 -5.07 18.66
C TYR A 40 -1.37 -6.53 19.14
N PRO A 41 -1.99 -7.45 18.36
CA PRO A 41 -2.08 -8.84 18.75
C PRO A 41 -0.67 -9.48 18.80
N THR A 42 -0.34 -10.11 19.91
CA THR A 42 0.91 -10.86 20.12
C THR A 42 0.66 -12.36 20.34
N SER A 43 -0.59 -12.81 20.17
CA SER A 43 -1.02 -14.20 20.30
C SER A 43 -1.89 -14.60 19.11
N HIS A 44 -2.06 -15.91 18.92
CA HIS A 44 -2.90 -16.48 17.87
C HIS A 44 -4.39 -16.61 18.27
N SER A 45 -4.82 -15.89 19.31
CA SER A 45 -6.23 -15.89 19.72
C SER A 45 -7.11 -15.21 18.66
N PRO A 46 -8.36 -15.65 18.43
CA PRO A 46 -9.26 -15.03 17.47
C PRO A 46 -9.43 -13.51 17.71
N LEU A 47 -9.36 -12.73 16.65
CA LEU A 47 -9.58 -11.27 16.73
C LEU A 47 -11.06 -10.96 16.90
N LYS A 48 -11.40 -10.10 17.87
CA LYS A 48 -12.80 -9.74 18.18
C LYS A 48 -13.41 -8.78 17.16
N ASN A 49 -12.63 -7.83 16.65
CA ASN A 49 -13.08 -6.78 15.74
C ASN A 49 -12.25 -6.81 14.46
N ILE A 50 -12.63 -7.68 13.53
CA ILE A 50 -11.94 -7.82 12.24
C ILE A 50 -12.35 -6.63 11.36
N GLN A 51 -11.35 -5.86 10.91
CA GLN A 51 -11.55 -4.75 9.97
C GLN A 51 -10.97 -5.12 8.60
N ASP A 52 -11.65 -4.72 7.55
CA ASP A 52 -11.15 -4.85 6.18
C ASP A 52 -9.94 -3.93 5.99
N THR A 53 -8.94 -4.42 5.27
CA THR A 53 -7.74 -3.63 4.96
C THR A 53 -8.12 -2.48 4.02
N PRO A 54 -7.94 -1.23 4.42
CA PRO A 54 -8.14 -0.11 3.51
C PRO A 54 -7.00 -0.03 2.49
N TRP A 55 -7.26 0.59 1.35
CA TRP A 55 -6.20 0.93 0.40
C TRP A 55 -5.73 2.36 0.64
N PHE A 56 -4.47 2.66 0.31
CA PHE A 56 -3.85 3.96 0.57
C PHE A 56 -3.54 4.70 -0.73
N ILE A 57 -4.13 5.88 -0.93
CA ILE A 57 -3.97 6.72 -2.14
C ILE A 57 -4.09 8.19 -1.76
N ASP A 58 -3.35 9.07 -2.46
CA ASP A 58 -3.38 10.53 -2.25
C ASP A 58 -3.22 10.93 -0.76
N ASN A 59 -2.36 10.20 -0.05
CA ASN A 59 -2.06 10.38 1.37
C ASN A 59 -3.25 10.13 2.33
N ALA A 60 -4.21 9.30 1.93
CA ALA A 60 -5.35 8.89 2.75
C ALA A 60 -5.62 7.39 2.67
N PHE A 61 -6.14 6.81 3.75
CA PHE A 61 -6.72 5.48 3.73
C PHE A 61 -8.17 5.57 3.28
N LEU A 62 -8.57 4.72 2.34
CA LEU A 62 -9.91 4.67 1.79
C LEU A 62 -10.44 3.24 1.82
N ARG A 63 -11.77 3.12 1.90
CA ARG A 63 -12.44 1.85 1.60
C ARG A 63 -12.42 1.63 0.08
N SER A 64 -12.25 0.39 -0.35
CA SER A 64 -12.46 0.06 -1.77
C SER A 64 -13.96 -0.06 -2.06
N ASP A 65 -14.36 0.30 -3.27
CA ASP A 65 -15.73 0.12 -3.80
C ASP A 65 -15.97 -1.33 -4.28
N THR A 66 -14.97 -2.21 -4.18
CA THR A 66 -15.09 -3.62 -4.55
C THR A 66 -16.06 -4.39 -3.64
N SER A 67 -16.69 -5.41 -4.19
CA SER A 67 -17.39 -6.45 -3.44
C SER A 67 -16.55 -7.72 -3.25
N GLN A 68 -15.39 -7.81 -3.90
CA GLN A 68 -14.52 -8.98 -3.87
C GLN A 68 -13.36 -8.76 -2.91
N PHE A 69 -13.20 -9.69 -1.97
CA PHE A 69 -12.17 -9.63 -0.95
C PHE A 69 -11.42 -10.95 -0.88
N ILE A 70 -10.14 -10.87 -0.55
CA ILE A 70 -9.28 -12.00 -0.24
C ILE A 70 -9.18 -12.09 1.29
N GLU A 71 -9.58 -13.22 1.85
CA GLU A 71 -9.46 -13.46 3.29
C GLU A 71 -8.01 -13.80 3.64
N VAL A 72 -7.50 -13.14 4.69
CA VAL A 72 -6.18 -13.42 5.24
C VAL A 72 -6.38 -14.16 6.56
N HIS A 73 -5.90 -15.39 6.60
CA HIS A 73 -6.00 -16.26 7.78
C HIS A 73 -4.65 -16.40 8.45
N ASP A 74 -4.67 -16.52 9.77
CA ASP A 74 -3.51 -16.94 10.54
C ASP A 74 -3.19 -18.40 10.20
N PRO A 75 -2.01 -18.72 9.63
CA PRO A 75 -1.69 -20.08 9.22
C PRO A 75 -1.57 -21.06 10.40
N ALA A 76 -1.34 -20.59 11.63
CA ALA A 76 -1.23 -21.47 12.79
C ALA A 76 -2.59 -21.94 13.32
N THR A 77 -3.65 -21.16 13.11
CA THR A 77 -4.97 -21.39 13.73
C THR A 77 -6.15 -21.37 12.75
N ASN A 78 -5.90 -20.95 11.51
CA ASN A 78 -6.90 -20.65 10.49
C ASN A 78 -7.90 -19.53 10.88
N ASN A 79 -7.64 -18.79 11.95
CA ASN A 79 -8.46 -17.66 12.37
C ASN A 79 -8.39 -16.53 11.34
N LEU A 80 -9.52 -15.89 11.04
CA LEU A 80 -9.57 -14.74 10.14
C LEU A 80 -8.87 -13.53 10.79
N VAL A 81 -7.92 -12.94 10.07
CA VAL A 81 -7.12 -11.78 10.51
C VAL A 81 -7.68 -10.49 9.92
N THR A 82 -7.83 -10.46 8.60
CA THR A 82 -8.40 -9.32 7.85
C THR A 82 -8.89 -9.81 6.49
N ARG A 83 -9.52 -8.91 5.73
CA ARG A 83 -9.87 -9.11 4.34
C ARG A 83 -9.24 -8.01 3.50
N VAL A 84 -8.50 -8.39 2.47
CA VAL A 84 -7.83 -7.46 1.54
C VAL A 84 -8.73 -7.27 0.31
N PRO A 85 -9.07 -6.03 -0.07
CA PRO A 85 -9.90 -5.78 -1.24
C PRO A 85 -9.18 -6.18 -2.53
N GLN A 86 -9.90 -6.84 -3.44
CA GLN A 86 -9.50 -6.91 -4.84
C GLN A 86 -9.91 -5.61 -5.51
N ASN A 87 -9.00 -4.63 -5.51
CA ASN A 87 -9.27 -3.30 -6.03
C ASN A 87 -9.74 -3.33 -7.49
N THR A 88 -10.70 -2.47 -7.80
CA THR A 88 -11.30 -2.34 -9.12
C THR A 88 -10.32 -1.74 -10.13
N ASN A 89 -10.59 -1.94 -11.42
CA ASN A 89 -9.83 -1.28 -12.50
C ASN A 89 -9.85 0.25 -12.36
N ALA A 90 -10.96 0.84 -11.91
CA ALA A 90 -11.05 2.29 -11.72
C ALA A 90 -10.13 2.79 -10.60
N GLU A 91 -10.02 2.04 -9.49
CA GLU A 91 -9.11 2.36 -8.38
C GLU A 91 -7.64 2.18 -8.79
N LEU A 92 -7.33 1.16 -9.59
CA LEU A 92 -6.00 1.00 -10.19
C LEU A 92 -5.63 2.21 -11.07
N GLN A 93 -6.53 2.62 -11.97
CA GLN A 93 -6.31 3.81 -12.80
C GLN A 93 -6.14 5.08 -11.96
N ALA A 94 -6.91 5.22 -10.87
CA ALA A 94 -6.77 6.33 -9.93
C ALA A 94 -5.39 6.33 -9.25
N ALA A 95 -4.88 5.17 -8.82
CA ALA A 95 -3.55 5.04 -8.22
C ALA A 95 -2.44 5.42 -9.20
N VAL A 96 -2.53 4.97 -10.46
CA VAL A 96 -1.57 5.34 -11.51
C VAL A 96 -1.58 6.84 -11.78
N GLU A 97 -2.76 7.43 -11.90
CA GLU A 97 -2.90 8.87 -12.12
C GLU A 97 -2.41 9.70 -10.92
N SER A 98 -2.67 9.25 -9.69
CA SER A 98 -2.13 9.85 -8.47
C SER A 98 -0.60 9.87 -8.47
N ALA A 99 0.03 8.73 -8.74
CA ALA A 99 1.49 8.64 -8.87
C ALA A 99 2.03 9.53 -9.99
N ARG A 100 1.34 9.57 -11.14
CA ARG A 100 1.71 10.42 -12.30
C ARG A 100 1.68 11.91 -11.94
N ARG A 101 0.70 12.34 -11.16
CA ARG A 101 0.60 13.73 -10.67
C ARG A 101 1.71 14.08 -9.67
N ALA A 102 2.07 13.16 -8.79
CA ALA A 102 3.12 13.37 -7.79
C ALA A 102 4.55 13.39 -8.40
N PHE A 103 4.75 12.68 -9.51
CA PHE A 103 6.07 12.44 -10.09
C PHE A 103 6.89 13.70 -10.43
N PRO A 104 6.35 14.76 -11.07
CA PRO A 104 7.14 15.95 -11.42
C PRO A 104 7.79 16.61 -10.20
N ALA A 105 7.04 16.77 -9.11
CA ALA A 105 7.54 17.33 -7.85
C ALA A 105 8.59 16.41 -7.23
N TRP A 106 8.30 15.09 -7.15
CA TRP A 106 9.24 14.11 -6.60
C TRP A 106 10.57 14.03 -7.38
N ARG A 107 10.50 14.12 -8.71
CA ARG A 107 11.67 14.13 -9.59
C ARG A 107 12.53 15.37 -9.36
N ALA A 108 11.91 16.51 -9.09
CA ALA A 108 12.60 17.77 -8.81
C ALA A 108 13.24 17.81 -7.41
N THR A 109 12.82 16.94 -6.48
CA THR A 109 13.41 16.82 -5.15
C THR A 109 14.92 16.50 -5.23
N SER A 110 15.75 17.16 -4.43
CA SER A 110 17.19 16.89 -4.38
C SER A 110 17.50 15.50 -3.81
N VAL A 111 18.68 14.95 -4.13
CA VAL A 111 19.14 13.67 -3.57
C VAL A 111 19.15 13.73 -2.04
N MET A 112 19.67 14.81 -1.46
CA MET A 112 19.73 15.02 0.00
C MET A 112 18.34 15.01 0.64
N ALA A 113 17.36 15.71 0.03
CA ALA A 113 15.99 15.73 0.55
C ALA A 113 15.32 14.34 0.46
N ARG A 114 15.55 13.58 -0.62
CA ARG A 114 15.07 12.18 -0.71
C ARG A 114 15.70 11.29 0.35
N GLN A 115 17.00 11.45 0.64
CA GLN A 115 17.68 10.70 1.70
C GLN A 115 17.06 10.99 3.07
N GLN A 116 16.76 12.26 3.39
CA GLN A 116 16.10 12.63 4.64
C GLN A 116 14.73 11.95 4.79
N ILE A 117 13.94 11.86 3.71
CA ILE A 117 12.64 11.17 3.70
C ILE A 117 12.83 9.68 3.98
N ILE A 118 13.80 9.04 3.33
CA ILE A 118 14.10 7.61 3.55
C ILE A 118 14.57 7.38 4.99
N PHE A 119 15.42 8.23 5.55
CA PHE A 119 15.87 8.09 6.94
C PHE A 119 14.70 8.20 7.92
N LYS A 120 13.80 9.18 7.76
CA LYS A 120 12.57 9.29 8.57
C LYS A 120 11.71 8.03 8.44
N PHE A 121 11.54 7.50 7.23
CA PHE A 121 10.83 6.25 7.02
C PHE A 121 11.47 5.08 7.79
N THR A 122 12.80 4.91 7.67
CA THR A 122 13.50 3.83 8.38
C THR A 122 13.45 3.98 9.90
N GLN A 123 13.48 5.21 10.42
CA GLN A 123 13.28 5.48 11.85
C GLN A 123 11.87 5.06 12.28
N GLY A 124 10.84 5.47 11.55
CA GLY A 124 9.45 5.07 11.84
C GLY A 124 9.24 3.55 11.80
N VAL A 125 9.90 2.84 10.88
CA VAL A 125 9.88 1.37 10.83
C VAL A 125 10.52 0.77 12.09
N ARG A 126 11.68 1.28 12.52
CA ARG A 126 12.37 0.80 13.74
C ARG A 126 11.57 1.07 15.01
N GLU A 127 10.97 2.25 15.13
CA GLU A 127 10.09 2.62 16.25
C GLU A 127 8.86 1.70 16.35
N ASN A 128 8.44 1.11 15.22
CA ASN A 128 7.28 0.22 15.14
C ASN A 128 7.66 -1.26 14.97
N TRP A 129 8.93 -1.64 15.18
CA TRP A 129 9.47 -2.96 14.81
C TRP A 129 8.64 -4.12 15.36
N HIS A 130 8.37 -4.14 16.66
CA HIS A 130 7.61 -5.21 17.31
C HIS A 130 6.18 -5.34 16.76
N ARG A 131 5.53 -4.20 16.46
CA ARG A 131 4.18 -4.18 15.87
C ARG A 131 4.18 -4.77 14.46
N LEU A 132 5.15 -4.38 13.64
CA LEU A 132 5.30 -4.89 12.28
C LEU A 132 5.61 -6.38 12.27
N ALA A 133 6.52 -6.82 13.14
CA ALA A 133 6.86 -8.24 13.28
C ALA A 133 5.67 -9.08 13.73
N ALA A 134 4.85 -8.58 14.67
CA ALA A 134 3.62 -9.24 15.09
C ALA A 134 2.60 -9.37 13.95
N SER A 135 2.39 -8.30 13.15
CA SER A 135 1.52 -8.35 11.96
C SER A 135 2.00 -9.40 10.95
N ILE A 136 3.31 -9.38 10.62
CA ILE A 136 3.90 -10.34 9.67
C ILE A 136 3.79 -11.78 10.19
N THR A 137 4.02 -11.99 11.49
CA THR A 137 3.89 -13.30 12.13
C THR A 137 2.46 -13.82 11.99
N LEU A 138 1.47 -12.96 12.27
CA LEU A 138 0.07 -13.31 12.21
C LEU A 138 -0.40 -13.60 10.78
N GLU A 139 0.10 -12.86 9.79
CA GLU A 139 -0.31 -13.01 8.38
C GLU A 139 0.44 -14.13 7.63
N GLN A 140 1.67 -14.46 8.03
CA GLN A 140 2.56 -15.33 7.25
C GLN A 140 3.11 -16.53 8.05
N GLY A 141 2.87 -16.61 9.37
CA GLY A 141 3.33 -17.71 10.22
C GLY A 141 4.84 -17.76 10.45
N LYS A 142 5.60 -16.73 10.04
CA LYS A 142 7.03 -16.62 10.33
C LYS A 142 7.20 -16.32 11.82
N THR A 143 7.89 -17.19 12.56
CA THR A 143 8.16 -16.94 13.97
C THR A 143 9.12 -15.77 14.15
N PHE A 144 8.95 -14.99 15.22
CA PHE A 144 9.76 -13.79 15.54
C PHE A 144 11.28 -14.08 15.58
N ALA A 145 11.67 -15.32 15.88
CA ALA A 145 13.08 -15.75 15.89
C ALA A 145 13.71 -15.90 14.49
N GLY A 146 12.90 -15.90 13.42
CA GLY A 146 13.35 -16.02 12.03
C GLY A 146 13.32 -14.69 11.24
N LEU A 147 13.12 -13.56 11.92
CA LEU A 147 13.11 -12.20 11.34
C LEU A 147 14.33 -11.39 11.79
#